data_AF-A0A7G8V8X4-F1
#
_entry.id   AF-A0A7G8V8X4-F1
#
_cell.length_a   1.000
_cell.length_b   1.000
_cell.length_c   1.000
_cell.angle_alpha   90.00
_cell.angle_beta   90.00
_cell.angle_gamma   90.00
#
_symmetry.space_group_name_H-M   'P 1'
#
loop_
_entity.id
_entity.type
_entity.pdbx_description
1 polymer ?
#
loop_
_entity_poly.entity_id
_entity_poly.type
_entity_poly.pdbx_seq_one_letter_code
_entity_poly.pdbx_strand_id
1 'polypeptide(L)'
;MKQRKAEASSLALLEDRVSLKEGKKQVYGSQIMRNNKTGKYYVEQMEDPENVDKRRTEVGLSPIKEYVSQWGISWSIEQYRKDLLEN
;
A
#
# COMPACT_ATOMS: atom_id res chain seq x y z
N MET A 1 -8.26 -12.49 23.12
CA MET A 1 -7.01 -11.88 22.61
C MET A 1 -7.20 -11.28 21.20
N LYS A 2 -8.05 -10.26 21.02
CA LYS A 2 -8.26 -9.60 19.71
C LYS A 2 -7.68 -8.18 19.61
N GLN A 3 -7.32 -7.54 20.74
CA GLN A 3 -6.87 -6.15 20.76
C GLN A 3 -5.48 -5.94 20.15
N ARG A 4 -4.53 -6.88 20.30
CA ARG A 4 -3.15 -6.69 19.81
C ARG A 4 -2.99 -6.62 18.28
N LYS A 5 -3.84 -7.31 17.51
CA LYS A 5 -3.73 -7.34 16.04
C LYS A 5 -4.31 -6.08 15.39
N ALA A 6 -5.39 -5.51 15.97
CA ALA A 6 -5.98 -4.28 15.48
C ALA A 6 -5.07 -3.07 15.70
N GLU A 7 -4.27 -3.07 16.78
CA GLU A 7 -3.27 -2.04 17.02
C GLU A 7 -2.10 -2.14 16.04
N ALA A 8 -1.61 -3.35 15.76
CA ALA A 8 -0.50 -3.56 14.82
C ALA A 8 -0.86 -3.13 13.39
N SER A 9 -2.06 -3.48 12.91
CA SER A 9 -2.53 -3.03 11.60
C SER A 9 -2.74 -1.52 11.55
N SER A 10 -3.26 -0.91 12.62
CA SER A 10 -3.41 0.56 12.69
C SER A 10 -2.05 1.27 12.72
N LEU A 11 -1.05 0.68 13.39
CA LEU A 11 0.31 1.19 13.43
C LEU A 11 0.97 1.13 12.05
N ALA A 12 0.80 0.02 11.33
CA ALA A 12 1.30 -0.12 9.96
C ALA A 12 0.75 0.95 9.00
N LEU A 13 -0.55 1.27 9.12
CA LEU A 13 -1.19 2.35 8.35
C LEU A 13 -0.63 3.73 8.75
N LEU A 14 -0.37 3.94 10.04
CA LEU A 14 0.25 5.17 10.52
C LEU A 14 1.68 5.32 10.00
N GLU A 15 2.44 4.22 9.97
CA GLU A 15 3.82 4.18 9.48
C GLU A 15 3.90 4.58 8.00
N ASP A 16 3.01 4.04 7.14
CA ASP A 16 2.93 4.47 5.74
C ASP A 16 2.66 5.97 5.61
N ARG A 17 1.76 6.52 6.44
CA ARG A 17 1.45 7.94 6.43
C ARG A 17 2.62 8.81 6.91
N VAL A 18 3.35 8.37 7.93
CA VAL A 18 4.54 9.08 8.43
C VAL A 18 5.65 9.04 7.38
N SER A 19 5.91 7.87 6.79
CA SER A 19 6.92 7.70 5.74
C SER A 19 6.67 8.64 4.55
N LEU A 20 5.43 8.72 4.05
CA LEU A 20 5.10 9.68 2.99
C LEU A 20 5.31 11.14 3.40
N LYS A 21 4.96 11.51 4.64
CA LYS A 21 5.20 12.87 5.16
C LYS A 21 6.68 13.21 5.24
N GLU A 22 7.53 12.22 5.50
CA GLU A 22 8.99 12.38 5.50
C GLU A 22 9.60 12.34 4.09
N GLY A 23 8.79 12.22 3.03
CA GLY A 23 9.27 12.05 1.66
C GLY A 23 9.88 10.67 1.38
N LYS A 24 9.62 9.70 2.26
CA LYS A 24 10.02 8.29 2.10
C LYS A 24 8.94 7.51 1.38
N LYS A 25 9.31 6.30 0.95
CA LYS A 25 8.41 5.34 0.33
C LYS A 25 7.57 4.63 1.39
N GLN A 26 6.42 4.14 0.98
CA GLN A 26 5.54 3.36 1.85
C GLN A 26 6.09 1.95 2.11
N VAL A 27 5.73 1.37 3.24
CA VAL A 27 6.17 0.04 3.70
C VAL A 27 5.10 -1.01 3.43
N TYR A 28 3.83 -0.67 3.61
CA TYR A 28 2.67 -1.57 3.52
C TYR A 28 1.73 -1.26 2.34
N GLY A 29 1.96 -0.16 1.62
CA GLY A 29 1.21 0.20 0.40
C GLY A 29 -0.24 0.59 0.66
N SER A 30 -0.54 1.12 1.83
CA SER A 30 -1.89 1.50 2.22
C SER A 30 -2.36 2.83 1.66
N GLN A 31 -1.44 3.69 1.20
CA GLN A 31 -1.78 5.00 0.70
C GLN A 31 -1.96 4.95 -0.81
N ILE A 32 -3.23 5.05 -1.21
CA ILE A 32 -3.68 5.07 -2.60
C ILE A 32 -3.78 6.50 -3.07
N MET A 33 -3.15 6.79 -4.20
CA MET A 33 -3.21 8.09 -4.87
C MET A 33 -4.08 7.99 -6.11
N ARG A 34 -4.64 9.13 -6.51
CA ARG A 34 -5.39 9.24 -7.76
C ARG A 34 -4.56 10.03 -8.76
N ASN A 35 -4.36 9.45 -9.94
CA ASN A 35 -3.68 10.12 -11.03
C ASN A 35 -4.61 11.19 -11.60
N ASN A 36 -4.18 12.45 -11.56
CA ASN A 36 -4.98 13.58 -12.07
C ASN A 36 -5.10 13.58 -13.60
N LYS A 37 -4.15 12.97 -14.32
CA LYS A 37 -4.15 12.90 -15.79
C LYS A 37 -5.11 11.81 -16.28
N THR A 38 -5.03 10.62 -15.70
CA THR A 38 -5.81 9.44 -16.16
C THR A 38 -7.09 9.20 -15.35
N GLY A 39 -7.21 9.82 -14.18
CA GLY A 39 -8.32 9.62 -13.24
C GLY A 39 -8.29 8.30 -12.48
N LYS A 40 -7.31 7.42 -12.74
CA LYS A 40 -7.17 6.10 -12.13
C LYS A 40 -6.53 6.17 -10.74
N TYR A 41 -6.90 5.23 -9.88
CA TYR A 41 -6.23 5.03 -8.60
C TYR A 41 -4.97 4.18 -8.80
N TYR A 42 -3.92 4.47 -8.05
CA TYR A 42 -2.67 3.72 -8.04
C TYR A 42 -2.06 3.73 -6.64
N VAL A 43 -1.25 2.72 -6.34
CA VAL A 43 -0.47 2.68 -5.10
C VAL A 43 0.76 3.54 -5.29
N GLU A 44 1.03 4.47 -4.38
CA GLU A 44 2.21 5.33 -4.48
C GLU A 44 3.52 4.55 -4.16
N GLN A 45 4.67 5.18 -4.38
CA GLN A 45 5.97 4.53 -4.30
C GLN A 45 6.20 3.81 -2.97
N MET A 46 6.61 2.55 -3.08
CA MET A 46 6.84 1.61 -1.99
C MET A 46 8.29 1.19 -1.95
N GLU A 47 8.77 0.93 -0.74
CA GLU A 47 10.13 0.48 -0.52
C GLU A 47 10.34 -0.93 -1.07
N ASP A 48 9.43 -1.85 -0.74
CA ASP A 48 9.53 -3.26 -1.11
C ASP A 48 8.15 -3.82 -1.51
N PRO A 49 7.72 -3.61 -2.76
CA PRO A 49 6.43 -4.11 -3.25
C PRO A 49 6.39 -5.64 -3.39
N GLU A 50 7.54 -6.32 -3.45
CA GLU A 50 7.62 -7.78 -3.58
C GLU A 50 7.39 -8.48 -2.23
N ASN A 51 7.88 -7.89 -1.14
CA ASN A 51 7.71 -8.41 0.22
C ASN A 51 6.55 -7.76 0.99
N VAL A 52 5.75 -6.91 0.35
CA VAL A 52 4.67 -6.16 1.01
C VAL A 52 3.64 -7.10 1.67
N ASP A 53 3.27 -8.21 1.03
CA ASP A 53 2.31 -9.17 1.58
C ASP A 53 2.84 -9.87 2.83
N LYS A 54 4.15 -10.10 2.90
CA LYS A 54 4.80 -10.67 4.09
C LYS A 54 4.70 -9.70 5.26
N ARG A 55 5.09 -8.44 5.06
CA ARG A 55 4.99 -7.38 6.07
C ARG A 55 3.54 -7.20 6.55
N ARG A 56 2.59 -7.18 5.61
CA ARG A 56 1.15 -7.07 5.90
C ARG A 56 0.65 -8.25 6.75
N THR A 57 1.08 -9.46 6.42
CA THR A 57 0.71 -10.66 7.21
C THR A 57 1.25 -10.60 8.64
N GLU A 58 2.48 -10.10 8.84
CA GLU A 58 3.10 -9.95 10.17
C GLU A 58 2.29 -9.04 11.10
N VAL A 59 1.68 -7.97 10.55
CA VAL A 59 0.83 -7.04 11.29
C VAL A 59 -0.66 -7.42 11.28
N GLY A 60 -1.02 -8.53 10.61
CA GLY A 60 -2.40 -9.01 10.52
C GLY A 60 -3.28 -8.28 9.50
N LEU A 61 -2.68 -7.61 8.51
CA LEU A 61 -3.37 -7.07 7.35
C LEU A 61 -3.56 -8.15 6.28
N SER A 62 -4.68 -8.07 5.55
CA SER A 62 -4.91 -8.89 4.36
C SER A 62 -3.92 -8.52 3.24
N PRO A 63 -3.68 -9.43 2.29
CA PRO A 63 -2.87 -9.19 1.11
C PRO A 63 -3.16 -7.85 0.44
N ILE A 64 -2.13 -7.17 -0.06
CA ILE A 64 -2.28 -5.86 -0.70
C ILE A 64 -3.22 -5.95 -1.91
N LYS A 65 -3.20 -7.08 -2.62
CA LYS A 65 -4.10 -7.32 -3.77
C LYS A 65 -5.57 -7.20 -3.40
N GLU A 66 -5.98 -7.79 -2.28
CA GLU A 66 -7.38 -7.71 -1.82
C GLU A 66 -7.72 -6.30 -1.34
N TYR A 67 -6.76 -5.61 -0.73
CA TYR A 67 -6.92 -4.23 -0.32
C TYR A 67 -7.16 -3.33 -1.54
N VAL A 68 -6.22 -3.29 -2.48
CA VAL A 68 -6.27 -2.37 -3.63
C VAL A 68 -7.40 -2.68 -4.62
N SER A 69 -7.93 -3.90 -4.58
CA SER A 69 -9.09 -4.30 -5.40
C SER A 69 -10.34 -3.46 -5.11
N GLN A 70 -10.46 -2.87 -3.91
CA GLN A 70 -11.57 -1.97 -3.56
C GLN A 70 -11.55 -0.67 -4.40
N TRP A 71 -10.38 -0.30 -4.92
CA TRP A 71 -10.19 0.85 -5.80
C TRP A 71 -10.17 0.45 -7.29
N GLY A 72 -10.42 -0.82 -7.61
CA GLY A 72 -10.33 -1.34 -8.98
C GLY A 72 -8.90 -1.49 -9.50
N ILE A 73 -7.91 -1.51 -8.60
CA ILE A 73 -6.50 -1.68 -8.96
C ILE A 73 -6.18 -3.17 -9.03
N SER A 74 -5.54 -3.60 -10.11
CA SER A 74 -4.99 -4.95 -10.21
C SER A 74 -3.55 -4.95 -9.70
N TRP A 75 -3.33 -5.54 -8.52
CA TRP A 75 -1.99 -5.64 -7.95
C TRP A 75 -1.12 -6.66 -8.70
N SER A 76 -0.07 -6.17 -9.35
CA SER A 76 1.05 -6.93 -9.89
C SER A 76 2.28 -6.02 -9.92
N ILE A 77 3.49 -6.56 -9.70
CA ILE A 77 4.73 -5.78 -9.76
C ILE A 77 4.88 -5.08 -11.12
N GLU A 78 4.48 -5.73 -12.21
CA GLU A 78 4.51 -5.16 -13.54
C GLU A 78 3.50 -4.01 -13.70
N GLN A 79 2.27 -4.19 -13.21
CA GLN A 79 1.23 -3.17 -13.29
C GLN A 79 1.57 -1.97 -12.40
N TYR A 80 2.05 -2.23 -11.19
CA TYR A 80 2.53 -1.22 -10.25
C TYR A 80 3.61 -0.33 -10.86
N ARG A 81 4.62 -0.93 -11.51
CA ARG A 81 5.67 -0.18 -12.20
C ARG A 81 5.12 0.67 -13.35
N LYS A 82 4.14 0.17 -14.10
CA LYS A 82 3.47 0.94 -15.15
C LYS A 82 2.68 2.12 -14.58
N ASP A 83 1.87 1.89 -13.55
CA ASP A 83 1.06 2.94 -12.93
C ASP A 83 1.94 4.07 -12.34
N LEU A 84 3.10 3.72 -11.78
CA LEU A 84 4.11 4.69 -11.31
C LEU A 84 4.84 5.44 -12.43
N LEU A 85 4.93 4.88 -13.64
CA LEU A 85 5.51 5.58 -14.78
C LEU A 85 4.47 6.49 -15.47
N GLU A 86 3.18 6.13 -15.36
CA GLU A 86 2.06 6.85 -15.96
C GLU A 86 1.49 7.97 -15.05
N ASN A 87 1.99 8.13 -13.82
CA ASN A 87 1.48 9.11 -12.84
C ASN A 87 1.94 10.57 -13.03
#